data_AF-A0A7V6XP03-F1
#
_entry.id   AF-A0A7V6XP03-F1
#
_cell.length_a   1.000
_cell.length_b   1.000
_cell.length_c   1.000
_cell.angle_alpha   90.00
_cell.angle_beta   90.00
_cell.angle_gamma   90.00
#
_symmetry.space_group_name_H-M   'P 1'
#
loop_
_entity.id
_entity.type
_entity.pdbx_description
1 polymer ?
#
loop_
_entity_poly.entity_id
_entity_poly.type
_entity_poly.pdbx_seq_one_letter_code
_entity_poly.pdbx_strand_id
1 'polypeptide(L)'
;MAKQTPMMQQYLEIKAQYEDAFLFFRLGDFYELFFEDAKKAAHELEITLTSRGGTHDRIPMCGVPYHSVDQYIQQLIEKGYKIAICEQVEDPKEAKGVVKREVVKLITPGTVMEANLLNDKENNYLATVADFEDGSFGFGRTDLSTGESAVTLIEGDLNDVIYELASISAKEVVVSEAFASKYEDTLEQQLNLTVSVEEERELPESMEGLCSELEQSKLIETMAPLFHYLIKTQKRSLDHLQKVTYYSRNEYLKIDYHSKRNLELTETIREKKKQGSLYSILDKTETSMGARLLKKWLEQPLVDRKKITERHSVVQSLLDNFFIREELKDKLKEVYDLERLAGKVAYGNVNARELVMLRRSLHQAPSIRIM
;
A
#
# COMPACT_ATOMS: atom_id res chain seq x y z
N MET A 1 24.96 -23.56 26.79
CA MET A 1 24.76 -22.69 25.62
C MET A 1 25.65 -21.47 25.79
N ALA A 2 26.45 -21.10 24.79
CA ALA A 2 27.29 -19.91 24.86
C ALA A 2 26.40 -18.67 25.11
N LYS A 3 26.78 -17.84 26.07
CA LYS A 3 26.02 -16.64 26.44
C LYS A 3 26.07 -15.68 25.27
N GLN A 4 24.94 -15.48 24.58
CA GLN A 4 24.86 -14.57 23.45
C GLN A 4 25.25 -13.15 23.87
N THR A 5 25.84 -12.39 22.94
CA THR A 5 26.17 -10.99 23.21
C THR A 5 24.88 -10.20 23.51
N PRO A 6 24.93 -9.18 24.38
CA PRO A 6 23.74 -8.38 24.70
C PRO A 6 23.03 -7.79 23.48
N MET A 7 23.77 -7.49 22.40
CA MET A 7 23.20 -7.00 21.14
C MET A 7 22.46 -8.09 20.36
N MET A 8 22.99 -9.33 20.31
CA MET A 8 22.28 -10.46 19.70
C MET A 8 21.04 -10.86 20.48
N GLN A 9 21.10 -10.76 21.81
CA GLN A 9 19.92 -10.99 22.64
C GLN A 9 18.82 -9.99 22.31
N GLN A 10 19.15 -8.69 22.25
CA GLN A 10 18.21 -7.64 21.82
C GLN A 10 17.67 -7.90 20.40
N TYR A 11 18.52 -8.32 19.45
CA TYR A 11 18.08 -8.66 18.09
C TYR A 11 17.04 -9.79 18.09
N LEU A 12 17.30 -10.90 18.80
CA LEU A 12 16.39 -12.04 18.84
C LEU A 12 15.08 -11.72 19.57
N GLU A 13 15.15 -10.94 20.65
CA GLU A 13 13.96 -10.47 21.38
C GLU A 13 13.05 -9.61 20.50
N ILE A 14 13.62 -8.79 19.63
CA ILE A 14 12.86 -7.98 18.67
C ILE A 14 12.37 -8.86 17.51
N LYS A 15 13.21 -9.74 16.95
CA LYS A 15 12.83 -10.61 15.83
C LYS A 15 11.69 -11.58 16.18
N ALA A 16 11.62 -12.04 17.42
CA ALA A 16 10.52 -12.90 17.89
C ALA A 16 9.13 -12.21 17.85
N GLN A 17 9.09 -10.87 17.74
CA GLN A 17 7.84 -10.11 17.59
C GLN A 17 7.47 -9.89 16.11
N TYR A 18 8.36 -10.25 15.18
CA TYR A 18 8.25 -10.00 13.73
C TYR A 18 8.79 -11.20 12.95
N GLU A 19 8.28 -12.40 13.24
CA GLU A 19 8.79 -13.65 12.69
C GLU A 19 8.65 -13.72 11.16
N ASP A 20 7.55 -13.17 10.63
CA ASP A 20 7.19 -13.14 9.21
C ASP A 20 7.82 -11.98 8.41
N ALA A 21 8.58 -11.09 9.06
CA ALA A 21 9.18 -9.92 8.44
C ALA A 21 10.72 -9.90 8.55
N PHE A 22 11.41 -9.44 7.52
CA PHE A 22 12.84 -9.16 7.63
C PHE A 22 13.10 -8.08 8.68
N LEU A 23 13.97 -8.37 9.66
CA LEU A 23 14.36 -7.37 10.66
C LEU A 23 15.58 -6.59 10.17
N PHE A 24 15.34 -5.39 9.64
CA PHE A 24 16.40 -4.43 9.28
C PHE A 24 16.89 -3.74 10.55
N PHE A 25 17.99 -4.25 11.11
CA PHE A 25 18.48 -3.83 12.43
C PHE A 25 19.58 -2.76 12.31
N ARG A 26 19.29 -1.55 12.76
CA ARG A 26 20.21 -0.39 12.62
C ARG A 26 21.50 -0.58 13.44
N LEU A 27 22.63 -0.62 12.75
CA LEU A 27 23.97 -0.68 13.33
C LEU A 27 24.91 0.31 12.62
N GLY A 28 25.14 1.46 13.27
CA GLY A 28 25.96 2.52 12.69
C GLY A 28 25.31 3.03 11.40
N ASP A 29 26.04 2.96 10.28
CA ASP A 29 25.55 3.40 8.96
C ASP A 29 24.90 2.30 8.11
N PHE A 30 24.67 1.12 8.68
CA PHE A 30 24.02 -0.01 8.00
C PHE A 30 22.72 -0.44 8.68
N TYR A 31 21.85 -1.09 7.90
CA TYR A 31 20.91 -2.06 8.43
C TYR A 31 21.52 -3.44 8.22
N GLU A 32 21.70 -4.18 9.31
CA GLU A 32 22.20 -5.55 9.28
C GLU A 32 21.05 -6.53 9.54
N LEU A 33 21.11 -7.68 8.88
CA LEU A 33 20.22 -8.82 9.09
C LEU A 33 21.08 -10.01 9.53
N PHE A 34 20.52 -10.89 10.36
CA PHE A 34 21.23 -12.04 10.91
C PHE A 34 20.49 -13.36 10.68
N PHE A 35 21.19 -14.48 10.79
CA PHE A 35 20.63 -15.84 10.73
C PHE A 35 19.91 -16.13 9.40
N GLU A 36 18.66 -16.61 9.43
CA GLU A 36 17.90 -16.94 8.23
C GLU A 36 17.49 -15.70 7.44
N ASP A 37 17.16 -14.59 8.12
CA ASP A 37 16.91 -13.31 7.47
C ASP A 37 18.12 -12.89 6.62
N ALA A 38 19.34 -13.06 7.14
CA ALA A 38 20.56 -12.74 6.39
C ALA A 38 20.73 -13.60 5.13
N LYS A 39 20.53 -14.92 5.24
CA LYS A 39 20.69 -15.84 4.10
C LYS A 39 19.66 -15.54 3.02
N LYS A 40 18.41 -15.35 3.42
CA LYS A 40 17.29 -15.11 2.51
C LYS A 40 17.44 -13.72 1.85
N ALA A 41 17.71 -12.67 2.63
CA ALA A 41 17.94 -11.34 2.06
C ALA A 41 19.17 -11.29 1.14
N ALA A 42 20.28 -11.95 1.50
CA ALA A 42 21.46 -12.01 0.64
C ALA A 42 21.17 -12.67 -0.72
N HIS A 43 20.37 -13.74 -0.72
CA HIS A 43 19.91 -14.38 -1.95
C HIS A 43 18.98 -13.47 -2.76
N GLU A 44 17.96 -12.91 -2.12
CA GLU A 44 16.92 -12.14 -2.79
C GLU A 44 17.39 -10.78 -3.33
N LEU A 45 18.36 -10.16 -2.65
CA LEU A 45 18.94 -8.86 -3.01
C LEU A 45 20.26 -8.99 -3.79
N GLU A 46 20.74 -10.22 -4.00
CA GLU A 46 22.05 -10.51 -4.60
C GLU A 46 23.22 -9.76 -3.93
N ILE A 47 23.17 -9.63 -2.59
CA ILE A 47 24.22 -8.99 -1.80
C ILE A 47 25.12 -10.02 -1.12
N THR A 48 26.29 -9.57 -0.68
CA THR A 48 27.28 -10.48 -0.06
C THR A 48 26.80 -11.00 1.29
N LEU A 49 26.67 -12.33 1.40
CA LEU A 49 26.50 -13.02 2.68
C LEU A 49 27.86 -13.16 3.37
N THR A 50 27.95 -12.63 4.58
CA THR A 50 29.14 -12.71 5.45
C THR A 50 28.80 -13.42 6.76
N SER A 51 29.72 -13.41 7.72
CA SER A 51 29.47 -13.96 9.05
C SER A 51 30.11 -13.10 10.13
N ARG A 52 29.41 -12.98 11.25
CA ARG A 52 29.88 -12.29 12.45
C ARG A 52 30.22 -13.31 13.54
N GLY A 53 31.34 -13.13 14.23
CA GLY A 53 31.81 -14.01 15.31
C GLY A 53 33.11 -14.76 14.98
N GLY A 54 33.64 -15.48 15.98
CA GLY A 54 34.86 -16.28 15.85
C GLY A 54 34.64 -17.56 15.05
N THR A 55 35.68 -18.39 14.92
CA THR A 55 35.66 -19.64 14.13
C THR A 55 34.62 -20.67 14.55
N HIS A 56 34.13 -20.64 15.79
CA HIS A 56 33.18 -21.62 16.33
C HIS A 56 31.74 -21.10 16.51
N ASP A 57 31.52 -19.78 16.41
CA ASP A 57 30.20 -19.13 16.62
C ASP A 57 29.92 -18.14 15.48
N ARG A 58 29.94 -18.63 14.22
CA ARG A 58 29.67 -17.79 13.03
C ARG A 58 28.18 -17.59 12.84
N ILE A 59 27.71 -16.37 13.05
CA ILE A 59 26.33 -15.94 12.78
C ILE A 59 26.28 -15.42 11.34
N PRO A 60 25.47 -15.99 10.43
CA PRO A 60 25.26 -15.45 9.09
C PRO A 60 24.79 -13.99 9.15
N MET A 61 25.34 -13.13 8.31
CA MET A 61 25.06 -11.70 8.32
C MET A 61 25.14 -11.11 6.91
N CYS A 62 24.19 -10.26 6.57
CA CYS A 62 24.30 -9.33 5.43
C CYS A 62 23.85 -7.95 5.88
N GLY A 63 24.15 -6.92 5.09
CA GLY A 63 23.71 -5.58 5.41
C GLY A 63 23.68 -4.66 4.20
N VAL A 64 22.88 -3.60 4.33
CA VAL A 64 22.71 -2.58 3.30
C VAL A 64 22.97 -1.19 3.90
N PRO A 65 23.57 -0.25 3.15
CA PRO A 65 23.78 1.10 3.64
C PRO A 65 22.45 1.81 3.86
N TYR A 66 22.30 2.49 4.99
CA TYR A 66 21.04 3.15 5.37
C TYR A 66 20.60 4.23 4.37
N HIS A 67 21.55 5.03 3.87
CA HIS A 67 21.25 6.12 2.94
C HIS A 67 20.69 5.64 1.61
N SER A 68 20.82 4.35 1.30
CA SER A 68 20.37 3.72 0.07
C SER A 68 19.46 2.52 0.36
N VAL A 69 18.84 2.46 1.53
CA VAL A 69 18.03 1.30 1.96
C VAL A 69 16.78 1.12 1.09
N ASP A 70 16.19 2.21 0.62
CA ASP A 70 14.90 2.23 -0.09
C ASP A 70 14.88 1.28 -1.29
N GLN A 71 15.93 1.25 -2.12
CA GLN A 71 15.97 0.38 -3.30
C GLN A 71 15.95 -1.12 -2.92
N TYR A 72 16.51 -1.49 -1.76
CA TYR A 72 16.52 -2.86 -1.27
C TYR A 72 15.18 -3.23 -0.66
N ILE A 73 14.58 -2.28 0.08
CA ILE A 73 13.20 -2.41 0.58
C ILE A 73 12.25 -2.64 -0.60
N GLN A 74 12.37 -1.85 -1.67
CA GLN A 74 11.53 -1.99 -2.86
C GLN A 74 11.58 -3.41 -3.44
N GLN A 75 12.78 -3.94 -3.66
CA GLN A 75 12.95 -5.27 -4.26
C GLN A 75 12.34 -6.38 -3.41
N LEU A 76 12.46 -6.30 -2.08
CA LEU A 76 11.87 -7.28 -1.18
C LEU A 76 10.34 -7.14 -1.14
N ILE A 77 9.82 -5.91 -1.13
CA ILE A 77 8.39 -5.64 -1.13
C ILE A 77 7.72 -6.11 -2.42
N GLU A 78 8.35 -5.90 -3.59
CA GLU A 78 7.88 -6.41 -4.88
C GLU A 78 7.80 -7.95 -4.92
N LYS A 79 8.61 -8.62 -4.09
CA LYS A 79 8.57 -10.07 -3.89
C LYS A 79 7.60 -10.53 -2.79
N GLY A 80 6.82 -9.61 -2.21
CA GLY A 80 5.80 -9.91 -1.20
C GLY A 80 6.33 -9.98 0.25
N TYR A 81 7.59 -9.62 0.50
CA TYR A 81 8.17 -9.67 1.84
C TYR A 81 7.79 -8.47 2.71
N LYS A 82 7.65 -8.69 4.02
CA LYS A 82 7.47 -7.65 5.04
C LYS A 82 8.82 -7.26 5.64
N ILE A 83 8.97 -6.02 6.08
CA ILE A 83 10.24 -5.47 6.57
C ILE A 83 10.01 -4.63 7.83
N ALA A 84 10.55 -5.09 8.95
CA ALA A 84 10.56 -4.36 10.21
C ALA A 84 11.81 -3.47 10.28
N ILE A 85 11.62 -2.15 10.31
CA ILE A 85 12.69 -1.16 10.44
C ILE A 85 12.96 -0.91 11.91
N CYS A 86 14.11 -1.36 12.39
CA CYS A 86 14.53 -1.24 13.77
C CYS A 86 15.62 -0.17 13.92
N GLU A 87 15.28 0.92 14.62
CA GLU A 87 16.15 2.10 14.78
C GLU A 87 16.76 2.20 16.17
N GLN A 88 17.84 2.98 16.28
CA GLN A 88 18.39 3.41 17.55
C GLN A 88 17.54 4.56 18.11
N VAL A 89 16.92 4.35 19.27
CA VAL A 89 16.02 5.35 19.90
C VAL A 89 16.72 6.19 20.97
N GLU A 90 17.99 5.91 21.24
CA GLU A 90 18.84 6.64 22.19
C GLU A 90 20.11 7.13 21.48
N ASP A 91 20.66 8.27 21.93
CA ASP A 91 21.96 8.73 21.44
C ASP A 91 23.05 7.74 21.88
N PRO A 92 23.82 7.13 20.94
CA PRO A 92 24.91 6.23 21.26
C PRO A 92 25.97 6.82 22.21
N LYS A 93 26.10 8.15 22.26
CA LYS A 93 27.05 8.85 23.15
C LYS A 93 26.56 8.94 24.59
N GLU A 94 25.25 8.90 24.80
CA GLU A 94 24.62 9.01 26.13
C GLU A 94 24.24 7.63 26.71
N ALA A 95 24.17 6.60 25.86
CA ALA A 95 23.79 5.25 26.25
C ALA A 95 24.84 4.58 27.16
N LYS A 96 24.38 4.02 28.29
CA LYS A 96 25.17 3.14 29.15
C LYS A 96 24.92 1.68 28.76
N GLY A 97 25.82 1.09 27.97
CA GLY A 97 25.71 -0.31 27.52
C GLY A 97 25.27 -0.43 26.07
N VAL A 98 24.37 -1.38 25.76
CA VAL A 98 23.83 -1.52 24.39
C VAL A 98 22.77 -0.46 24.16
N VAL A 99 22.96 0.36 23.13
CA VAL A 99 21.98 1.37 22.68
C VAL A 99 20.61 0.72 22.50
N LYS A 100 19.57 1.32 23.10
CA LYS A 100 18.21 0.83 22.96
C LYS A 100 17.75 0.93 21.50
N ARG A 101 17.05 -0.11 21.05
CA ARG A 101 16.47 -0.19 19.71
C ARG A 101 15.04 -0.63 19.75
N GLU A 102 14.25 -0.10 18.83
CA GLU A 102 12.83 -0.42 18.70
C GLU A 102 12.45 -0.45 17.22
N VAL A 103 11.47 -1.28 16.87
CA VAL A 103 10.87 -1.25 15.53
C VAL A 103 9.97 -0.04 15.42
N VAL A 104 10.38 0.94 14.61
CA VAL A 104 9.67 2.21 14.42
C VAL A 104 8.62 2.14 13.32
N LYS A 105 8.74 1.17 12.41
CA LYS A 105 7.81 0.97 11.28
C LYS A 105 7.91 -0.47 10.77
N LEU A 106 6.76 -1.06 10.44
CA LEU A 106 6.67 -2.27 9.62
C LEU A 106 6.22 -1.85 8.21
N ILE A 107 7.05 -2.13 7.21
CA ILE A 107 6.76 -1.87 5.81
C ILE A 107 6.29 -3.18 5.18
N THR A 108 5.11 -3.16 4.58
CA THR A 108 4.51 -4.33 3.93
C THR A 108 4.03 -3.94 2.52
N PRO A 109 3.74 -4.91 1.64
CA PRO A 109 3.31 -4.60 0.27
C PRO A 109 2.10 -3.67 0.18
N GLY A 110 1.15 -3.74 1.11
CA GLY A 110 -0.01 -2.85 1.15
C GLY A 110 0.22 -1.52 1.87
N THR A 111 1.31 -1.34 2.63
CA THR A 111 1.51 -0.18 3.54
C THR A 111 2.64 0.77 3.13
N VAL A 112 3.10 0.67 1.89
CA VAL A 112 4.15 1.55 1.35
C VAL A 112 3.64 3.00 1.23
N MET A 113 4.42 3.95 1.76
CA MET A 113 4.10 5.40 1.73
C MET A 113 5.12 6.21 0.92
N GLU A 114 6.32 5.66 0.77
CA GLU A 114 7.46 6.31 0.16
C GLU A 114 7.25 6.41 -1.36
N ALA A 115 7.28 7.64 -1.90
CA ALA A 115 6.91 7.90 -3.29
C ALA A 115 7.87 7.25 -4.30
N ASN A 116 9.12 7.03 -3.91
CA ASN A 116 10.12 6.30 -4.70
C ASN A 116 9.88 4.80 -4.72
N LEU A 117 9.09 4.26 -3.79
CA LEU A 117 8.71 2.84 -3.73
C LEU A 117 7.35 2.57 -4.39
N LEU A 118 6.60 3.62 -4.70
CA LEU A 118 5.27 3.53 -5.31
C LEU A 118 5.31 3.85 -6.80
N ASN A 119 4.50 3.14 -7.57
CA ASN A 119 4.16 3.60 -8.91
C ASN A 119 3.26 4.84 -8.79
N ASP A 120 3.67 5.95 -9.38
CA ASP A 120 2.96 7.23 -9.27
C ASP A 120 1.56 7.16 -9.90
N LYS A 121 1.40 6.35 -10.96
CA LYS A 121 0.14 6.24 -11.71
C LYS A 121 -0.81 5.15 -11.23
N GLU A 122 -0.49 4.47 -10.14
CA GLU A 122 -1.29 3.36 -9.63
C GLU A 122 -1.53 3.49 -8.13
N ASN A 123 -2.70 3.02 -7.69
CA ASN A 123 -2.99 2.87 -6.27
C ASN A 123 -2.25 1.67 -5.67
N ASN A 124 -1.98 1.74 -4.38
CA ASN A 124 -1.35 0.66 -3.60
C ASN A 124 -2.32 0.17 -2.52
N TYR A 125 -3.31 -0.61 -2.95
CA TYR A 125 -4.39 -1.04 -2.06
C TYR A 125 -3.96 -2.17 -1.13
N LEU A 126 -4.20 -1.94 0.16
CA LEU A 126 -4.36 -2.95 1.20
C LEU A 126 -5.85 -3.30 1.28
N ALA A 127 -6.19 -4.58 1.17
CA ALA A 127 -7.55 -5.07 1.26
C ALA A 127 -7.84 -5.72 2.63
N THR A 128 -9.11 -5.96 2.91
CA THR A 128 -9.57 -6.78 4.04
C THR A 128 -10.78 -7.61 3.64
N VAL A 129 -10.87 -8.81 4.18
CA VAL A 129 -12.00 -9.72 3.96
C VAL A 129 -12.49 -10.27 5.29
N ALA A 130 -13.79 -10.19 5.50
CA ALA A 130 -14.48 -10.84 6.62
C ALA A 130 -15.49 -11.86 6.06
N ASP A 131 -15.52 -13.07 6.60
CA ASP A 131 -16.58 -14.05 6.33
C ASP A 131 -17.63 -14.02 7.45
N PHE A 132 -18.91 -14.08 7.06
CA PHE A 132 -20.04 -14.03 7.99
C PHE A 132 -20.82 -15.34 8.00
N GLU A 133 -21.52 -15.60 9.11
CA GLU A 133 -22.27 -16.86 9.33
C GLU A 133 -23.38 -17.11 8.30
N ASP A 134 -23.94 -16.05 7.70
CA ASP A 134 -24.95 -16.16 6.65
C ASP A 134 -24.35 -16.46 5.26
N GLY A 135 -23.04 -16.70 5.18
CA GLY A 135 -22.31 -17.03 3.96
C GLY A 135 -21.94 -15.82 3.11
N SER A 136 -22.25 -14.60 3.55
CA SER A 136 -21.77 -13.38 2.89
C SER A 136 -20.31 -13.08 3.28
N PHE A 137 -19.63 -12.32 2.42
CA PHE A 137 -18.33 -11.75 2.71
C PHE A 137 -18.41 -10.23 2.82
N GLY A 138 -17.66 -9.66 3.73
CA GLY A 138 -17.30 -8.26 3.73
C GLY A 138 -16.00 -8.06 2.96
N PHE A 139 -15.94 -7.01 2.14
CA PHE A 139 -14.71 -6.63 1.45
C PHE A 139 -14.43 -5.15 1.65
N GLY A 140 -13.25 -4.84 2.15
CA GLY A 140 -12.75 -3.47 2.33
C GLY A 140 -11.43 -3.25 1.61
N ARG A 141 -11.13 -1.99 1.29
CA ARG A 141 -9.84 -1.57 0.75
C ARG A 141 -9.46 -0.19 1.26
N THR A 142 -8.16 0.03 1.40
CA THR A 142 -7.57 1.33 1.72
C THR A 142 -6.29 1.53 0.92
N ASP A 143 -6.09 2.71 0.35
CA ASP A 143 -4.79 3.15 -0.15
C ASP A 143 -4.19 4.11 0.89
N LEU A 144 -3.19 3.61 1.64
CA LEU A 144 -2.58 4.36 2.73
C LEU A 144 -1.94 5.67 2.26
N SER A 145 -1.44 5.73 1.02
CA SER A 145 -0.77 6.90 0.46
C SER A 145 -1.71 8.05 0.13
N THR A 146 -2.96 7.75 -0.19
CA THR A 146 -3.99 8.74 -0.55
C THR A 146 -5.04 8.95 0.53
N GLY A 147 -5.16 8.00 1.46
CA GLY A 147 -6.19 7.96 2.50
C GLY A 147 -7.55 7.46 2.01
N GLU A 148 -7.73 7.14 0.72
CA GLU A 148 -8.99 6.61 0.20
C GLU A 148 -9.31 5.25 0.86
N SER A 149 -10.54 5.10 1.34
CA SER A 149 -11.07 3.82 1.84
C SER A 149 -12.47 3.55 1.32
N ALA A 150 -12.75 2.28 1.01
CA ALA A 150 -14.06 1.86 0.53
C ALA A 150 -14.40 0.45 0.99
N VAL A 151 -15.69 0.16 1.18
CA VAL A 151 -16.20 -1.12 1.69
C VAL A 151 -17.47 -1.56 0.98
N THR A 152 -17.68 -2.85 0.83
CA THR A 152 -18.90 -3.46 0.29
C THR A 152 -19.20 -4.79 0.98
N LEU A 153 -20.42 -5.29 0.78
CA LEU A 153 -20.76 -6.69 1.01
C LEU A 153 -20.76 -7.46 -0.31
N ILE A 154 -20.39 -8.73 -0.21
CA ILE A 154 -20.33 -9.71 -1.27
C ILE A 154 -21.26 -10.85 -0.87
N GLU A 155 -22.45 -10.86 -1.47
CA GLU A 155 -23.27 -12.05 -1.60
C GLU A 155 -22.64 -12.89 -2.71
N GLY A 156 -22.12 -14.08 -2.37
CA GLY A 156 -21.36 -14.90 -3.32
C GLY A 156 -20.43 -15.90 -2.65
N ASP A 157 -19.48 -16.42 -3.42
CA ASP A 157 -18.46 -17.35 -2.95
C ASP A 157 -17.06 -16.69 -2.94
N LEU A 158 -16.03 -17.48 -2.64
CA LEU A 158 -14.64 -16.99 -2.63
C LEU A 158 -14.20 -16.45 -4.01
N ASN A 159 -14.74 -16.94 -5.12
CA ASN A 159 -14.36 -16.45 -6.44
C ASN A 159 -14.82 -15.00 -6.64
N ASP A 160 -15.95 -14.59 -6.06
CA ASP A 160 -16.38 -13.20 -6.05
C ASP A 160 -15.42 -12.30 -5.25
N VAL A 161 -14.86 -12.81 -4.14
CA VAL A 161 -13.84 -12.11 -3.34
C VAL A 161 -12.52 -12.00 -4.12
N ILE A 162 -12.07 -13.09 -4.72
CA ILE A 162 -10.86 -13.13 -5.57
C ILE A 162 -11.01 -12.15 -6.74
N TYR A 163 -12.20 -12.09 -7.33
CA TYR A 163 -12.51 -11.14 -8.39
C TYR A 163 -12.37 -9.69 -7.92
N GLU A 164 -12.90 -9.33 -6.75
CA GLU A 164 -12.77 -7.98 -6.19
C GLU A 164 -11.30 -7.65 -5.88
N LEU A 165 -10.54 -8.56 -5.26
CA LEU A 165 -9.10 -8.40 -4.99
C LEU A 165 -8.30 -8.16 -6.28
N ALA A 166 -8.55 -8.97 -7.31
CA ALA A 166 -7.90 -8.84 -8.61
C ALA A 166 -8.28 -7.52 -9.31
N SER A 167 -9.55 -7.12 -9.19
CA SER A 167 -10.07 -5.92 -9.86
C SER A 167 -9.39 -4.62 -9.42
N ILE A 168 -8.87 -4.60 -8.19
CA ILE A 168 -8.16 -3.47 -7.61
C ILE A 168 -6.64 -3.67 -7.63
N SER A 169 -6.16 -4.79 -8.16
CA SER A 169 -4.75 -5.19 -8.09
C SER A 169 -4.18 -5.10 -6.67
N ALA A 170 -4.92 -5.64 -5.69
CA ALA A 170 -4.55 -5.60 -4.28
C ALA A 170 -3.11 -6.12 -4.08
N LYS A 171 -2.36 -5.48 -3.20
CA LYS A 171 -0.96 -5.89 -2.89
C LYS A 171 -0.87 -6.77 -1.67
N GLU A 172 -1.83 -6.60 -0.77
CA GLU A 172 -1.90 -7.33 0.48
C GLU A 172 -3.36 -7.39 0.93
N VAL A 173 -3.72 -8.43 1.67
CA VAL A 173 -5.03 -8.57 2.31
C VAL A 173 -4.87 -8.90 3.79
N VAL A 174 -5.63 -8.18 4.62
CA VAL A 174 -5.75 -8.41 6.05
C VAL A 174 -6.99 -9.28 6.30
N VAL A 175 -6.82 -10.41 6.96
CA VAL A 175 -7.90 -11.37 7.23
C VAL A 175 -7.76 -11.97 8.62
N SER A 176 -8.76 -12.73 9.06
CA SER A 176 -8.61 -13.56 10.26
C SER A 176 -7.75 -14.80 9.99
N GLU A 177 -7.16 -15.36 11.04
CA GLU A 177 -6.42 -16.62 11.06
C GLU A 177 -7.26 -17.77 10.50
N ALA A 178 -8.55 -17.79 10.83
CA ALA A 178 -9.48 -18.80 10.32
C ALA A 178 -9.67 -18.70 8.80
N PHE A 179 -9.72 -17.48 8.26
CA PHE A 179 -9.81 -17.25 6.82
C PHE A 179 -8.48 -17.57 6.12
N ALA A 180 -7.36 -17.11 6.67
CA ALA A 180 -6.01 -17.38 6.16
C ALA A 180 -5.75 -18.88 6.06
N SER A 181 -5.99 -19.62 7.14
CA SER A 181 -5.83 -21.08 7.21
C SER A 181 -6.59 -21.84 6.12
N LYS A 182 -7.69 -21.27 5.61
CA LYS A 182 -8.55 -21.89 4.60
C LYS A 182 -8.18 -21.48 3.17
N TYR A 183 -7.68 -20.25 2.97
CA TYR A 183 -7.62 -19.61 1.65
C TYR A 183 -6.28 -18.99 1.27
N GLU A 184 -5.30 -18.90 2.17
CA GLU A 184 -3.99 -18.28 1.93
C GLU A 184 -3.29 -18.85 0.69
N ASP A 185 -3.11 -20.18 0.62
CA ASP A 185 -2.52 -20.85 -0.55
C ASP A 185 -3.21 -20.48 -1.87
N THR A 186 -4.54 -20.34 -1.85
CA THR A 186 -5.32 -19.99 -3.04
C THR A 186 -5.06 -18.55 -3.47
N LEU A 187 -5.04 -17.61 -2.51
CA LEU A 187 -4.79 -16.20 -2.76
C LEU A 187 -3.35 -15.96 -3.24
N GLU A 188 -2.38 -16.63 -2.63
CA GLU A 188 -0.97 -16.56 -3.05
C GLU A 188 -0.78 -17.10 -4.47
N GLN A 189 -1.33 -18.29 -4.77
CA GLN A 189 -1.13 -18.91 -6.08
C GLN A 189 -1.86 -18.20 -7.22
N GLN A 190 -3.06 -17.68 -6.98
CA GLN A 190 -3.86 -17.05 -8.03
C GLN A 190 -3.53 -15.57 -8.24
N LEU A 191 -3.20 -14.85 -7.17
CA LEU A 191 -3.04 -13.39 -7.20
C LEU A 191 -1.63 -12.91 -6.83
N ASN A 192 -0.76 -13.78 -6.33
CA ASN A 192 0.54 -13.40 -5.74
C ASN A 192 0.37 -12.30 -4.67
N LEU A 193 -0.64 -12.52 -3.82
CA LEU A 193 -1.11 -11.57 -2.82
C LEU A 193 -0.51 -11.92 -1.46
N THR A 194 0.11 -10.95 -0.78
CA THR A 194 0.55 -11.14 0.60
C THR A 194 -0.64 -11.22 1.53
N VAL A 195 -0.69 -12.26 2.38
CA VAL A 195 -1.72 -12.42 3.41
C VAL A 195 -1.17 -11.95 4.75
N SER A 196 -1.95 -11.13 5.45
CA SER A 196 -1.66 -10.65 6.79
C SER A 196 -2.82 -10.98 7.70
N VAL A 197 -2.50 -11.38 8.94
CA VAL A 197 -3.50 -11.77 9.92
C VAL A 197 -3.74 -10.65 10.92
N GLU A 198 -5.02 -10.38 11.19
CA GLU A 198 -5.47 -9.51 12.28
C GLU A 198 -6.78 -10.06 12.86
N GLU A 199 -6.80 -10.29 14.17
CA GLU A 199 -7.94 -10.89 14.88
C GLU A 199 -8.84 -9.85 15.55
N GLU A 200 -8.37 -8.61 15.70
CA GLU A 200 -9.15 -7.55 16.32
C GLU A 200 -10.31 -7.11 15.41
N ARG A 201 -11.55 -7.42 15.81
CA ARG A 201 -12.77 -7.15 15.04
C ARG A 201 -13.54 -5.92 15.50
N GLU A 202 -13.22 -5.39 16.67
CA GLU A 202 -13.84 -4.17 17.18
C GLU A 202 -13.19 -2.95 16.54
N LEU A 203 -13.99 -1.96 16.12
CA LEU A 203 -13.46 -0.75 15.50
C LEU A 203 -12.61 0.03 16.52
N PRO A 204 -11.36 0.41 16.19
CA PRO A 204 -10.58 1.28 17.06
C PRO A 204 -11.29 2.61 17.32
N GLU A 205 -11.32 3.09 18.56
CA GLU A 205 -11.96 4.36 18.94
C GLU A 205 -11.47 5.55 18.07
N SER A 206 -10.18 5.57 17.73
CA SER A 206 -9.58 6.60 16.89
C SER A 206 -10.09 6.62 15.44
N MET A 207 -10.78 5.56 15.00
CA MET A 207 -11.25 5.37 13.62
C MET A 207 -12.78 5.41 13.49
N GLU A 208 -13.52 5.57 14.59
CA GLU A 208 -15.00 5.66 14.58
C GLU A 208 -15.53 6.73 13.62
N GLY A 209 -14.88 7.89 13.61
CA GLY A 209 -15.25 9.01 12.73
C GLY A 209 -15.12 8.70 11.24
N LEU A 210 -14.28 7.72 10.85
CA LEU A 210 -14.13 7.32 9.46
C LEU A 210 -15.29 6.43 8.99
N CYS A 211 -15.89 5.67 9.89
CA CYS A 211 -16.99 4.74 9.61
C CYS A 211 -18.38 5.34 9.87
N SER A 212 -18.47 6.63 10.23
CA SER A 212 -19.72 7.27 10.68
C SER A 212 -20.86 7.26 9.67
N GLU A 213 -20.55 7.08 8.38
CA GLU A 213 -21.53 7.06 7.27
C GLU A 213 -21.96 5.63 6.89
N LEU A 214 -21.42 4.60 7.56
CA LEU A 214 -21.76 3.20 7.31
C LEU A 214 -22.98 2.81 8.16
N GLU A 215 -24.06 2.38 7.49
CA GLU A 215 -25.32 2.04 8.16
C GLU A 215 -25.36 0.61 8.70
N GLN A 216 -24.55 -0.31 8.15
CA GLN A 216 -24.59 -1.74 8.47
C GLN A 216 -23.38 -2.16 9.30
N SER A 217 -23.60 -2.90 10.39
CA SER A 217 -22.52 -3.35 11.30
C SER A 217 -21.46 -4.18 10.58
N LYS A 218 -21.89 -5.07 9.66
CA LYS A 218 -21.00 -5.90 8.86
C LYS A 218 -19.94 -5.10 8.09
N LEU A 219 -20.30 -3.93 7.56
CA LEU A 219 -19.34 -3.07 6.85
C LEU A 219 -18.27 -2.52 7.81
N ILE A 220 -18.67 -2.19 9.04
CA ILE A 220 -17.76 -1.71 10.09
C ILE A 220 -16.85 -2.85 10.56
N GLU A 221 -17.43 -4.01 10.87
CA GLU A 221 -16.72 -5.24 11.26
C GLU A 221 -15.68 -5.66 10.19
N THR A 222 -15.97 -5.42 8.91
CA THR A 222 -15.04 -5.70 7.80
C THR A 222 -13.81 -4.79 7.84
N MET A 223 -13.97 -3.52 8.18
CA MET A 223 -12.90 -2.51 8.17
C MET A 223 -12.04 -2.55 9.44
N ALA A 224 -12.59 -3.03 10.56
CA ALA A 224 -11.91 -3.00 11.85
C ALA A 224 -10.53 -3.71 11.85
N PRO A 225 -10.38 -4.95 11.32
CA PRO A 225 -9.07 -5.60 11.24
C PRO A 225 -8.06 -4.79 10.42
N LEU A 226 -8.50 -4.21 9.30
CA LEU A 226 -7.64 -3.37 8.47
C LEU A 226 -7.10 -2.17 9.24
N PHE A 227 -7.94 -1.50 10.03
CA PHE A 227 -7.51 -0.34 10.81
C PHE A 227 -6.59 -0.70 11.97
N HIS A 228 -6.86 -1.79 12.69
CA HIS A 228 -5.93 -2.30 13.70
C HIS A 228 -4.58 -2.62 13.09
N TYR A 229 -4.57 -3.29 11.93
CA TYR A 229 -3.35 -3.61 11.20
C TYR A 229 -2.58 -2.35 10.80
N LEU A 230 -3.26 -1.34 10.25
CA LEU A 230 -2.63 -0.05 9.92
C LEU A 230 -2.04 0.63 11.16
N ILE A 231 -2.77 0.66 12.28
CA ILE A 231 -2.27 1.26 13.54
C ILE A 231 -1.02 0.52 14.04
N LYS A 232 -1.06 -0.83 14.07
CA LYS A 232 0.06 -1.67 14.53
C LYS A 232 1.29 -1.57 13.63
N THR A 233 1.11 -1.53 12.31
CA THR A 233 2.21 -1.48 11.34
C THR A 233 2.84 -0.10 11.24
N GLN A 234 2.02 0.96 11.24
CA GLN A 234 2.49 2.33 11.01
C GLN A 234 3.01 3.00 12.28
N LYS A 235 2.47 2.64 13.46
CA LYS A 235 2.86 3.21 14.77
C LYS A 235 2.87 4.75 14.81
N ARG A 236 1.98 5.38 14.04
CA ARG A 236 1.86 6.82 13.87
C ARG A 236 0.39 7.21 13.72
N SER A 237 0.11 8.51 13.82
CA SER A 237 -1.22 9.04 13.51
C SER A 237 -1.56 8.83 12.03
N LEU A 238 -2.83 8.53 11.76
CA LEU A 238 -3.36 8.26 10.42
C LEU A 238 -4.50 9.25 10.08
N ASP A 239 -4.35 10.50 10.52
CA ASP A 239 -5.39 11.54 10.40
C ASP A 239 -5.74 11.92 8.95
N HIS A 240 -4.93 11.51 7.97
CA HIS A 240 -5.21 11.72 6.55
C HIS A 240 -6.17 10.71 5.95
N LEU A 241 -6.48 9.62 6.66
CA LEU A 241 -7.47 8.67 6.19
C LEU A 241 -8.81 9.38 6.02
N GLN A 242 -9.43 9.14 4.87
CA GLN A 242 -10.71 9.71 4.51
C GLN A 242 -11.82 8.80 5.05
N LYS A 243 -13.05 9.35 5.11
CA LYS A 243 -14.23 8.55 5.47
C LYS A 243 -14.36 7.33 4.57
N VAL A 244 -14.73 6.21 5.16
CA VAL A 244 -14.98 4.97 4.45
C VAL A 244 -16.25 5.11 3.65
N THR A 245 -16.14 4.92 2.34
CA THR A 245 -17.29 4.98 1.44
C THR A 245 -17.85 3.58 1.19
N TYR A 246 -19.17 3.41 1.37
CA TYR A 246 -19.84 2.23 0.85
C TYR A 246 -19.91 2.32 -0.67
N TYR A 247 -19.53 1.26 -1.38
CA TYR A 247 -19.71 1.19 -2.83
C TYR A 247 -20.56 -0.02 -3.22
N SER A 248 -21.52 0.19 -4.12
CA SER A 248 -22.34 -0.90 -4.64
C SER A 248 -21.68 -1.53 -5.86
N ARG A 249 -21.52 -2.86 -5.83
CA ARG A 249 -21.01 -3.65 -6.97
C ARG A 249 -21.89 -3.54 -8.23
N ASN A 250 -23.15 -3.14 -8.07
CA ASN A 250 -24.10 -2.98 -9.18
C ASN A 250 -24.00 -1.61 -9.87
N GLU A 251 -23.19 -0.68 -9.37
CA GLU A 251 -22.96 0.63 -10.03
C GLU A 251 -22.02 0.55 -11.23
N TYR A 252 -21.33 -0.58 -11.39
CA TYR A 252 -20.32 -0.79 -12.41
C TYR A 252 -20.59 -2.04 -13.23
N LEU A 253 -20.08 -2.03 -14.47
CA LEU A 253 -20.13 -3.18 -15.34
C LEU A 253 -19.23 -4.27 -14.75
N LYS A 254 -19.81 -5.44 -14.49
CA LYS A 254 -19.04 -6.63 -14.11
C LYS A 254 -18.26 -7.13 -15.32
N ILE A 255 -16.93 -7.07 -15.24
CA ILE A 255 -16.03 -7.60 -16.26
C ILE A 255 -15.12 -8.59 -15.55
N ASP A 256 -15.34 -9.89 -15.75
CA ASP A 256 -14.58 -10.93 -15.05
C ASP A 256 -13.06 -10.80 -15.27
N TYR A 257 -12.28 -11.39 -14.36
CA TYR A 257 -10.82 -11.28 -14.37
C TYR A 257 -10.20 -11.74 -15.70
N HIS A 258 -10.71 -12.82 -16.29
CA HIS A 258 -10.22 -13.32 -17.57
C HIS A 258 -10.54 -12.34 -18.70
N SER A 259 -11.74 -11.75 -18.72
CA SER A 259 -12.10 -10.70 -19.66
C SER A 259 -11.21 -9.46 -19.53
N LYS A 260 -10.95 -8.96 -18.31
CA LYS A 260 -10.04 -7.82 -18.10
C LYS A 260 -8.63 -8.09 -18.62
N ARG A 261 -8.12 -9.30 -18.34
CA ARG A 261 -6.80 -9.74 -18.78
C ARG A 261 -6.74 -9.93 -20.29
N ASN A 262 -7.76 -10.55 -20.90
CA ASN A 262 -7.84 -10.79 -22.34
C ASN A 262 -8.03 -9.51 -23.15
N LEU A 263 -8.72 -8.52 -22.57
CA LEU A 263 -8.87 -7.18 -23.16
C LEU A 263 -7.64 -6.29 -22.98
N GLU A 264 -6.64 -6.75 -22.21
CA GLU A 264 -5.42 -5.98 -21.91
C GLU A 264 -5.77 -4.56 -21.45
N LEU A 265 -6.73 -4.43 -20.53
CA LEU A 265 -7.26 -3.10 -20.14
C LEU A 265 -6.16 -2.21 -19.57
N THR A 266 -5.33 -2.76 -18.67
CA THR A 266 -4.28 -2.01 -17.96
C THR A 266 -2.88 -2.54 -18.24
N GLU A 267 -2.73 -3.84 -18.49
CA GLU A 267 -1.46 -4.51 -18.81
C GLU A 267 -1.62 -5.57 -19.91
N THR A 268 -0.52 -5.90 -20.59
CA THR A 268 -0.46 -6.95 -21.61
C THR A 268 -0.42 -8.36 -21.01
N ILE A 269 -1.05 -9.34 -21.65
CA ILE A 269 -1.13 -10.74 -21.21
C ILE A 269 0.24 -11.39 -21.10
N ARG A 270 1.13 -11.12 -22.07
CA ARG A 270 2.42 -11.82 -22.21
C ARG A 270 3.52 -11.24 -21.34
N GLU A 271 3.70 -9.93 -21.42
CA GLU A 271 4.84 -9.26 -20.78
C GLU A 271 4.47 -8.62 -19.44
N LYS A 272 3.18 -8.64 -19.05
CA LYS A 272 2.66 -7.89 -17.88
C LYS A 272 3.13 -6.43 -17.85
N LYS A 273 3.23 -5.81 -19.03
CA LYS A 273 3.63 -4.41 -19.18
C LYS A 273 2.42 -3.54 -19.42
N LYS A 274 2.47 -2.30 -18.94
CA LYS A 274 1.51 -1.25 -19.31
C LYS A 274 1.58 -0.96 -20.81
N GLN A 275 2.77 -0.91 -21.40
CA GLN A 275 2.93 -0.56 -22.81
C GLN A 275 2.23 -1.60 -23.71
N GLY A 276 1.28 -1.13 -24.53
CA GLY A 276 0.48 -1.99 -25.41
C GLY A 276 -0.94 -2.26 -24.89
N SER A 277 -1.24 -1.90 -23.64
CA SER A 277 -2.60 -1.99 -23.08
C SER A 277 -3.50 -0.84 -23.53
N LEU A 278 -4.82 -1.00 -23.39
CA LEU A 278 -5.80 0.06 -23.66
C LEU A 278 -5.49 1.32 -22.82
N TYR A 279 -5.15 1.13 -21.54
CA TYR A 279 -4.77 2.21 -20.65
C TYR A 279 -3.56 3.00 -21.16
N SER A 280 -2.53 2.33 -21.73
CA SER A 280 -1.37 3.04 -22.28
C SER A 280 -1.69 3.94 -23.49
N ILE A 281 -2.71 3.57 -24.26
CA ILE A 281 -3.18 4.34 -25.42
C ILE A 281 -3.98 5.57 -24.95
N LEU A 282 -4.87 5.37 -23.96
CA LEU A 282 -5.79 6.41 -23.46
C LEU A 282 -5.15 7.37 -22.46
N ASP A 283 -4.16 6.94 -21.68
CA ASP A 283 -3.51 7.76 -20.65
C ASP A 283 -2.68 8.89 -21.28
N LYS A 284 -3.33 10.04 -21.43
CA LYS A 284 -2.75 11.36 -21.78
C LYS A 284 -2.93 12.35 -20.64
N THR A 285 -3.02 11.85 -19.41
CA THR A 285 -3.24 12.68 -18.22
C THR A 285 -1.96 13.43 -17.84
N GLU A 286 -2.12 14.65 -17.35
CA GLU A 286 -0.98 15.52 -16.97
C GLU A 286 -0.56 15.34 -15.50
N THR A 287 -1.35 14.62 -14.69
CA THR A 287 -1.09 14.39 -13.27
C THR A 287 -1.19 12.91 -12.91
N SER A 288 -0.40 12.46 -11.94
CA SER A 288 -0.41 11.07 -11.48
C SER A 288 -1.75 10.68 -10.84
N MET A 289 -2.41 11.59 -10.11
CA MET A 289 -3.77 11.40 -9.58
C MET A 289 -4.82 11.26 -10.70
N GLY A 290 -4.69 12.04 -11.79
CA GLY A 290 -5.53 11.88 -12.97
C GLY A 290 -5.31 10.53 -13.67
N ALA A 291 -4.06 10.06 -13.74
CA ALA A 291 -3.72 8.76 -14.30
C ALA A 291 -4.35 7.60 -13.50
N ARG A 292 -4.34 7.69 -12.16
CA ARG A 292 -5.01 6.74 -11.26
C ARG A 292 -6.52 6.75 -11.46
N LEU A 293 -7.13 7.93 -11.52
CA LEU A 293 -8.57 8.08 -11.75
C LEU A 293 -9.00 7.46 -13.09
N LEU A 294 -8.24 7.71 -14.16
CA LEU A 294 -8.50 7.12 -15.48
C LEU A 294 -8.40 5.59 -15.44
N LYS A 295 -7.36 5.04 -14.80
CA LYS A 295 -7.19 3.59 -14.61
C LYS A 295 -8.42 2.99 -13.91
N LYS A 296 -8.84 3.59 -12.79
CA LYS A 296 -10.04 3.20 -12.03
C LYS A 296 -11.31 3.22 -12.90
N TRP A 297 -11.48 4.23 -13.75
CA TRP A 297 -12.63 4.30 -14.67
C TRP A 297 -12.65 3.22 -15.74
N LEU A 298 -11.47 2.77 -16.21
CA LEU A 298 -11.38 1.64 -17.14
C LEU A 298 -11.69 0.31 -16.46
N GLU A 299 -11.25 0.13 -15.22
CA GLU A 299 -11.47 -1.09 -14.43
C GLU A 299 -12.89 -1.19 -13.86
N GLN A 300 -13.57 -0.05 -13.69
CA GLN A 300 -14.92 0.07 -13.14
C GLN A 300 -15.81 0.96 -14.05
N PRO A 301 -16.21 0.49 -15.24
CA PRO A 301 -17.08 1.26 -16.13
C PRO A 301 -18.46 1.46 -15.52
N LEU A 302 -19.01 2.67 -15.63
CA LEU A 302 -20.34 3.00 -15.11
C LEU A 302 -21.45 2.28 -15.90
N VAL A 303 -22.52 1.86 -15.22
CA VAL A 303 -23.77 1.40 -15.86
C VAL A 303 -24.88 2.46 -15.80
N ASP A 304 -24.73 3.47 -14.94
CA ASP A 304 -25.70 4.56 -14.81
C ASP A 304 -25.60 5.54 -15.99
N ARG A 305 -26.67 5.59 -16.80
CA ARG A 305 -26.76 6.46 -17.98
C ARG A 305 -26.58 7.95 -17.64
N LYS A 306 -27.10 8.42 -16.52
CA LYS A 306 -27.00 9.83 -16.11
C LYS A 306 -25.54 10.17 -15.80
N LYS A 307 -24.86 9.37 -14.98
CA LYS A 307 -23.43 9.56 -14.67
C LYS A 307 -22.55 9.50 -15.94
N ILE A 308 -22.86 8.59 -16.88
CA ILE A 308 -22.17 8.51 -18.18
C ILE A 308 -22.40 9.79 -19.00
N THR A 309 -23.64 10.27 -19.08
CA THR A 309 -23.99 11.48 -19.85
C THR A 309 -23.37 12.75 -19.26
N GLU A 310 -23.24 12.82 -17.93
CA GLU A 310 -22.53 13.89 -17.25
C GLU A 310 -21.04 13.91 -17.63
N ARG A 311 -20.37 12.75 -17.63
CA ARG A 311 -18.98 12.65 -18.11
C ARG A 311 -18.84 13.07 -19.58
N HIS A 312 -19.76 12.62 -20.45
CA HIS A 312 -19.76 13.02 -21.86
C HIS A 312 -19.95 14.52 -22.04
N SER A 313 -20.82 15.15 -21.25
CA SER A 313 -21.04 16.60 -21.27
C SER A 313 -19.77 17.38 -20.90
N VAL A 314 -19.04 16.93 -19.88
CA VAL A 314 -17.76 17.53 -19.48
C VAL A 314 -16.72 17.40 -20.58
N VAL A 315 -16.60 16.22 -21.18
CA VAL A 315 -15.68 15.98 -22.31
C VAL A 315 -16.04 16.88 -23.49
N GLN A 316 -17.32 16.94 -23.88
CA GLN A 316 -17.76 17.77 -25.00
C GLN A 316 -17.47 19.26 -24.76
N SER A 317 -17.74 19.77 -23.56
CA SER A 317 -17.42 21.15 -23.19
C SER A 317 -15.94 21.49 -23.38
N LEU A 318 -15.03 20.59 -22.98
CA LEU A 318 -13.58 20.76 -23.19
C LEU A 318 -13.14 20.55 -24.65
N LEU A 319 -13.88 19.76 -25.43
CA LEU A 319 -13.64 19.62 -26.87
C LEU A 319 -13.99 20.90 -27.61
N ASP A 320 -15.13 21.51 -27.28
CA ASP A 320 -15.63 22.74 -27.88
C ASP A 320 -14.78 23.97 -27.49
N ASN A 321 -14.18 23.96 -26.30
CA ASN A 321 -13.35 25.05 -25.77
C ASN A 321 -11.85 24.74 -25.82
N PHE A 322 -11.28 24.67 -27.03
CA PHE A 322 -9.88 24.30 -27.28
C PHE A 322 -8.85 25.08 -26.43
N PHE A 323 -8.93 26.41 -26.42
CA PHE A 323 -7.93 27.24 -25.71
C PHE A 323 -7.97 27.02 -24.20
N ILE A 324 -9.17 26.95 -23.61
CA ILE A 324 -9.35 26.66 -22.18
C ILE A 324 -8.78 25.28 -21.86
N ARG A 325 -9.03 24.28 -22.70
CA ARG A 325 -8.50 22.92 -22.50
C ARG A 325 -6.98 22.88 -22.54
N GLU A 326 -6.33 23.53 -23.52
CA GLU A 326 -4.87 23.52 -23.60
C GLU A 326 -4.22 24.32 -22.46
N GLU A 327 -4.78 25.47 -22.08
CA GLU A 327 -4.31 26.21 -20.91
C GLU A 327 -4.49 25.38 -19.62
N LEU A 328 -5.61 24.68 -19.47
CA LEU A 328 -5.87 23.84 -18.30
C LEU A 328 -4.84 22.70 -18.22
N LYS A 329 -4.51 22.07 -19.35
CA LYS A 329 -3.46 21.04 -19.41
C LYS A 329 -2.12 21.60 -18.97
N ASP A 330 -1.73 22.78 -19.46
CA ASP A 330 -0.46 23.40 -19.09
C ASP A 330 -0.40 23.78 -17.60
N LYS A 331 -1.51 24.23 -17.01
CA LYS A 331 -1.59 24.46 -15.56
C LYS A 331 -1.51 23.15 -14.77
N LEU A 332 -2.18 22.09 -15.23
CA LEU A 332 -2.18 20.79 -14.57
C LEU A 332 -0.81 20.10 -14.59
N LYS A 333 0.04 20.34 -15.59
CA LYS A 333 1.44 19.85 -15.59
C LYS A 333 2.26 20.32 -14.39
N GLU A 334 1.93 21.51 -13.87
CA GLU A 334 2.59 22.09 -12.70
C GLU A 334 1.96 21.62 -11.37
N VAL A 335 0.90 20.81 -11.44
CA VAL A 335 0.25 20.19 -10.28
C VAL A 335 0.85 18.81 -10.05
N TYR A 336 1.74 18.73 -9.05
CA TYR A 336 2.22 17.46 -8.52
C TYR A 336 1.10 16.66 -7.82
N ASP A 337 1.39 15.41 -7.49
CA ASP A 337 0.46 14.48 -6.84
C ASP A 337 -0.01 14.94 -5.45
N LEU A 338 -1.06 15.77 -5.44
CA LEU A 338 -1.58 16.41 -4.24
C LEU A 338 -2.15 15.42 -3.23
N GLU A 339 -2.77 14.33 -3.70
CA GLU A 339 -3.33 13.29 -2.84
C GLU A 339 -2.24 12.66 -1.98
N ARG A 340 -1.14 12.20 -2.61
CA ARG A 340 -0.02 11.60 -1.88
C ARG A 340 0.78 12.60 -1.06
N LEU A 341 0.96 13.82 -1.56
CA LEU A 341 1.63 14.88 -0.80
C LEU A 341 0.85 15.22 0.48
N ALA A 342 -0.48 15.31 0.41
CA ALA A 342 -1.33 15.54 1.58
C ALA A 342 -1.21 14.39 2.58
N GLY A 343 -1.24 13.13 2.11
CA GLY A 343 -1.03 11.95 2.94
C GLY A 343 0.32 12.00 3.69
N LYS A 344 1.41 12.34 3.00
CA LYS A 344 2.73 12.46 3.63
C LYS A 344 2.86 13.60 4.64
N VAL A 345 2.20 14.73 4.38
CA VAL A 345 2.20 15.87 5.30
C VAL A 345 1.54 15.46 6.62
N ALA A 346 0.36 14.86 6.56
CA ALA A 346 -0.36 14.43 7.74
C ALA A 346 0.31 13.24 8.44
N TYR A 347 0.93 12.32 7.69
CA TYR A 347 1.74 11.23 8.26
C TYR A 347 3.07 11.71 8.88
N GLY A 348 3.48 12.95 8.61
CA GLY A 348 4.70 13.55 9.17
C GLY A 348 6.00 13.00 8.58
N ASN A 349 5.99 12.50 7.34
CA ASN A 349 7.18 12.04 6.62
C ASN A 349 7.49 12.87 5.36
N VAL A 350 6.89 14.05 5.23
CA VAL A 350 7.16 14.99 4.12
C VAL A 350 8.55 15.62 4.24
N ASN A 351 9.26 15.76 3.11
CA ASN A 351 10.56 16.44 3.05
C ASN A 351 10.47 17.85 2.45
N ALA A 352 11.59 18.61 2.51
CA ALA A 352 11.64 19.98 2.04
C ALA A 352 11.30 20.15 0.54
N ARG A 353 11.71 19.18 -0.31
CA ARG A 353 11.41 19.20 -1.74
C ARG A 353 9.92 18.99 -1.99
N GLU A 354 9.30 18.08 -1.24
CA GLU A 354 7.87 17.77 -1.33
C GLU A 354 7.01 18.95 -0.84
N LEU A 355 7.42 19.68 0.20
CA LEU A 355 6.75 20.92 0.61
C LEU A 355 6.80 22.00 -0.48
N VAL A 356 7.91 22.09 -1.22
CA VAL A 356 8.02 22.99 -2.38
C VAL A 356 7.09 22.54 -3.51
N MET A 357 6.98 21.24 -3.77
CA MET A 357 6.02 20.68 -4.75
C MET A 357 4.59 21.01 -4.36
N LEU A 358 4.20 20.78 -3.11
CA LEU A 358 2.86 21.11 -2.59
C LEU A 358 2.58 22.60 -2.77
N ARG A 359 3.52 23.48 -2.39
CA ARG A 359 3.39 24.92 -2.61
C ARG A 359 3.13 25.24 -4.08
N ARG A 360 3.93 24.69 -5.01
CA ARG A 360 3.77 24.94 -6.46
C ARG A 360 2.40 24.50 -6.96
N SER A 361 1.94 23.31 -6.58
CA SER A 361 0.61 22.81 -6.95
C SER A 361 -0.50 23.74 -6.45
N LEU A 362 -0.45 24.16 -5.18
CA LEU A 362 -1.46 25.03 -4.58
C LEU A 362 -1.50 26.42 -5.24
N HIS A 363 -0.39 26.92 -5.79
CA HIS A 363 -0.37 28.19 -6.51
C HIS A 363 -1.12 28.13 -7.86
N GLN A 364 -1.34 26.95 -8.43
CA GLN A 364 -2.12 26.80 -9.66
C GLN A 364 -3.64 26.87 -9.40
N ALA A 365 -4.09 26.49 -8.21
CA ALA A 365 -5.52 26.37 -7.90
C ALA A 365 -6.34 27.65 -8.16
N PRO A 366 -5.88 28.87 -7.79
CA PRO A 366 -6.63 30.10 -8.10
C PRO A 366 -6.78 30.35 -9.60
N SER A 367 -5.74 30.04 -10.39
CA SER A 367 -5.77 30.22 -11.86
C SER A 367 -6.74 29.23 -12.49
N ILE A 368 -6.71 27.97 -12.06
CA ILE A 368 -7.62 26.92 -12.56
C ILE A 368 -9.08 27.24 -12.19
N ARG A 369 -9.34 27.82 -11.00
CA ARG A 369 -10.71 28.10 -10.53
C ARG A 369 -11.45 29.18 -11.33
N ILE A 370 -10.72 30.10 -11.95
CA ILE A 370 -11.30 31.25 -12.68
C ILE A 370 -11.45 30.99 -14.19
N MET A 371 -10.88 29.87 -14.68
CA MET A 371 -11.10 29.34 -16.02
C MET A 371 -12.43 28.59 -16.07
#